data_AF-A0A645FF17-F1
#
_entry.id   AF-A0A645FF17-F1
#
_cell.length_a   1.000
_cell.length_b   1.000
_cell.length_c   1.000
_cell.angle_alpha   90.00
_cell.angle_beta   90.00
_cell.angle_gamma   90.00
#
_symmetry.space_group_name_H-M   'P 1'
#
loop_
_entity.id
_entity.type
_entity.pdbx_description
1 polymer ?
#
loop_
_entity_poly.entity_id
_entity_poly.type
_entity_poly.pdbx_seq_one_letter_code
_entity_poly.pdbx_strand_id
1 'polypeptide(L)' 'MIGASNFFELSVAVAISLFGAKSPVALATIVGVLVEVPVMLTLVKIANRTVYWFPEQSK' A
#
# COMPACT_ATOMS: atom_id res chain seq x y z
N MET A 1 13.27 5.40 0.79
CA MET A 1 12.47 4.85 1.91
C MET A 1 11.28 4.08 1.31
N ILE A 2 11.52 2.91 0.70
CA ILE A 2 10.44 1.98 0.31
C ILE A 2 10.33 0.98 1.47
N GLY A 3 9.83 1.45 2.61
CA GLY A 3 9.61 0.63 3.80
C GLY A 3 8.16 0.17 3.96
N ALA A 4 7.30 0.49 2.98
CA ALA A 4 5.85 0.42 3.14
C ALA A 4 5.13 -0.49 2.14
N SER A 5 5.82 -1.18 1.22
CA SER A 5 5.12 -1.93 0.17
C SER A 5 5.63 -3.37 0.05
N ASN A 6 4.64 -4.27 -0.01
CA ASN A 6 4.63 -5.51 -0.79
C ASN A 6 4.53 -6.84 -0.05
N PHE A 7 3.89 -6.88 1.13
CA PHE A 7 3.52 -8.16 1.75
C PHE A 7 2.02 -8.37 1.89
N PHE A 8 1.23 -7.51 1.25
CA PHE A 8 -0.20 -7.59 1.36
C PHE A 8 -0.76 -8.79 0.58
N GLU A 9 -0.28 -9.05 -0.64
CA GLU A 9 -0.67 -10.25 -1.37
C GLU A 9 -0.30 -11.54 -0.62
N LEU A 10 0.87 -11.56 0.04
CA LEU A 10 1.27 -12.68 0.88
C LEU A 10 0.35 -12.81 2.11
N SER A 11 -0.02 -11.68 2.74
CA SER A 11 -0.94 -11.66 3.90
C SER A 11 -2.31 -12.23 3.53
N VAL A 12 -2.84 -11.89 2.35
CA VAL A 12 -4.10 -12.46 1.83
C VAL A 12 -3.98 -13.97 1.65
N ALA A 13 -2.88 -14.43 1.03
CA ALA A 13 -2.64 -15.85 0.81
C ALA A 13 -2.54 -16.64 2.13
N VAL A 14 -1.87 -16.06 3.13
CA VAL A 14 -1.76 -16.67 4.48
C VAL A 14 -3.11 -16.65 5.20
N ALA A 15 -3.87 -15.56 5.12
CA ALA A 15 -5.18 -15.47 5.76
C ALA A 15 -6.19 -16.48 5.17
N ILE A 16 -6.22 -16.61 3.83
CA ILE A 16 -7.09 -17.59 3.16
C ILE A 16 -6.65 -19.02 3.46
N SER A 17 -5.34 -19.30 3.49
CA SER A 17 -4.84 -20.66 3.74
C SER A 17 -5.04 -21.14 5.17
N LEU A 18 -4.96 -20.24 6.16
CA LEU A 18 -5.14 -20.60 7.57
C LEU A 18 -6.61 -20.55 8.05
N PHE A 19 -7.39 -19.57 7.57
CA PHE A 19 -8.74 -19.31 8.09
C PHE A 19 -9.86 -19.57 7.07
N GLY A 20 -9.51 -19.85 5.81
CA GLY A 20 -10.47 -20.03 4.73
C GLY A 20 -11.06 -18.72 4.20
N ALA A 21 -11.53 -18.74 2.95
CA ALA A 21 -11.98 -17.54 2.24
C ALA A 21 -13.24 -16.87 2.82
N LYS A 22 -14.05 -17.59 3.60
CA LYS A 22 -15.27 -17.06 4.24
C LYS A 22 -15.04 -16.47 5.63
N SER A 23 -13.82 -16.54 6.14
CA SER A 23 -13.50 -16.01 7.46
C SER A 23 -13.49 -14.48 7.45
N PRO A 24 -13.94 -13.82 8.54
CA PRO A 24 -13.84 -12.36 8.69
C PRO A 24 -12.40 -11.84 8.58
N VAL A 25 -11.40 -12.69 8.87
CA VAL A 25 -9.97 -12.35 8.73
C VAL A 25 -9.61 -12.11 7.27
N ALA A 26 -10.10 -12.95 6.34
CA ALA A 26 -9.83 -12.82 4.91
C ALA A 26 -10.40 -11.51 4.33
N LEU A 27 -11.56 -11.06 4.82
CA LEU A 27 -12.16 -9.80 4.41
C LEU A 27 -11.32 -8.60 4.87
N ALA A 28 -10.88 -8.60 6.13
CA ALA A 28 -10.02 -7.54 6.68
C ALA A 28 -8.70 -7.44 5.90
N THR A 29 -8.10 -8.59 5.60
CA THR A 29 -6.92 -8.67 4.73
C THR A 29 -7.23 -8.52 3.26
N ILE A 30 -8.43 -8.17 2.79
CA ILE A 30 -8.63 -7.77 1.37
C ILE A 30 -8.91 -6.27 1.31
N VAL A 31 -9.69 -5.77 2.27
CA VAL A 31 -9.90 -4.34 2.46
C VAL A 31 -8.58 -3.61 2.66
N GLY A 32 -7.61 -4.22 3.35
CA GLY A 32 -6.27 -3.65 3.46
C GLY A 32 -5.56 -3.41 2.11
N VAL A 33 -5.61 -4.33 1.13
CA VAL A 33 -4.98 -4.12 -0.20
C VAL A 33 -5.64 -2.92 -0.86
N LEU A 34 -6.98 -2.93 -0.80
CA LEU A 34 -7.81 -1.95 -1.47
C LEU A 34 -7.56 -0.55 -0.95
N VAL A 35 -7.07 -0.40 0.29
CA VAL A 35 -6.70 0.89 0.88
C VAL A 35 -5.22 1.20 0.66
N GLU A 36 -4.32 0.21 0.75
CA GLU A 36 -2.87 0.41 0.60
C GLU A 36 -2.53 1.03 -0.76
N VAL A 37 -3.02 0.44 -1.85
CA VAL A 37 -2.67 0.88 -3.22
C VAL A 37 -3.13 2.32 -3.50
N PRO A 38 -4.38 2.73 -3.21
CA PRO A 38 -4.80 4.13 -3.39
C PRO A 38 -4.05 5.11 -2.51
N VAL A 39 -3.76 4.74 -1.25
CA VAL A 39 -3.00 5.61 -0.34
C VAL A 39 -1.59 5.82 -0.87
N MET A 40 -0.92 4.76 -1.32
CA MET A 40 0.40 4.85 -1.93
C MET A 40 0.39 5.77 -3.16
N LEU A 41 -0.54 5.56 -4.10
CA LEU A 41 -0.66 6.40 -5.29
C LEU A 41 -0.99 7.86 -4.94
N THR A 42 -1.79 8.08 -3.90
CA THR A 42 -2.11 9.43 -3.40
C THR A 42 -0.88 10.13 -2.84
N LEU A 43 -0.05 9.43 -2.06
CA LEU A 43 1.22 9.97 -1.55
C LEU A 43 2.20 10.30 -2.68
N VAL A 44 2.32 9.43 -3.69
CA VAL A 44 3.13 9.71 -4.90
C VAL A 44 2.58 10.93 -5.63
N LYS A 45 1.26 11.04 -5.76
CA LYS A 45 0.62 12.21 -6.38
C LYS A 45 0.89 13.49 -5.60
N ILE A 46 0.87 13.44 -4.27
CA ILE A 46 1.22 14.60 -3.42
C ILE A 46 2.68 14.97 -3.63
N ALA A 47 3.61 14.00 -3.55
CA ALA A 47 5.03 14.23 -3.77
C ALA A 47 5.32 14.85 -5.14
N ASN A 48 4.69 14.33 -6.21
CA ASN A 48 4.79 14.87 -7.55
C ASN A 48 4.20 16.28 -7.67
N ARG A 49 3.17 16.61 -6.89
CA ARG A 49 2.61 17.97 -6.86
C ARG A 49 3.45 18.94 -6.07
N THR A 50 4.22 18.49 -5.07
CA THR A 50 5.10 19.33 -4.25
C THR A 50 6.53 19.39 -4.79
N VAL A 51 6.79 18.97 -6.03
CA VAL A 51 8.13 19.02 -6.64
C VAL A 51 8.72 20.44 -6.59
N TYR A 52 7.89 21.48 -6.70
CA TYR A 52 8.32 22.88 -6.62
C TYR A 52 8.86 23.31 -5.24
N TRP A 53 8.66 22.51 -4.19
CA TRP A 53 9.23 22.75 -2.86
C TRP A 53 10.69 22.28 -2.77
N PHE A 54 11.16 21.47 -3.74
CA PHE A 54 12.53 21.00 -3.80
C PHE A 54 13.32 21.92 -4.74
N PRO A 55 14.08 22.89 -4.22
CA PRO A 55 14.95 23.70 -5.06
C PRO A 55 15.94 22.78 -5.79
N GLU A 56 16.06 22.95 -7.09
CA GLU A 56 17.04 22.25 -7.90
C GLU A 56 18.42 22.61 -7.35
N GLN A 57 19.15 21.63 -6.80
CA GLN A 57 20.55 21.83 -6.44
C GLN A 57 21.31 22.08 -7.74
N SER A 58 21.47 23.36 -8.07
CA SER A 58 22.38 23.83 -9.10
C SER A 58 23.74 23.22 -8.80
N LYS A 59 24.15 22.29 -9.68
CA LYS A 59 25.52 21.82 -9.74
C LYS A 59 26.44 22.94 -10.20
#